data_AF-A0A1F6EXW6-F1
#
_entry.id   AF-A0A1F6EXW6-F1
#
_cell.length_a   1.000
_cell.length_b   1.000
_cell.length_c   1.000
_cell.angle_alpha   90.00
_cell.angle_beta   90.00
_cell.angle_gamma   90.00
#
_symmetry.space_group_name_H-M   'P 1'
#
loop_
_entity.id
_entity.type
_entity.pdbx_description
1 polymer ?
#
loop_
_entity_poly.entity_id
_entity_poly.type
_entity_poly.pdbx_seq_one_letter_code
_entity_poly.pdbx_strand_id
1 'polypeptide(L)'
;MNSIKTYLNSLGRGARVLVLSLAVIFGSAAVVQAATTISTSILTNGTLGVTGVSTFGGTASTTISVAGVLTTPSGATALFLGGASTTQFTLLSGDTIKNATASSTVLSGSLTVGGGTGSATLTVTNTANATSTATVGCVVTTATSSATQIKLLFNTVATSTTINGASVAGFVLWAYGSNCTN
;
A
#
# COMPACT_ATOMS: atom_id res chain seq x y z
N MET A 1 44.81 16.23 42.22
CA MET A 1 43.59 16.91 42.76
C MET A 1 43.85 17.86 43.93
N ASN A 2 44.91 17.70 44.73
CA ASN A 2 45.09 18.53 45.94
C ASN A 2 45.47 19.99 45.64
N SER A 3 46.27 20.28 44.62
CA SER A 3 46.64 21.67 44.26
C SER A 3 45.46 22.51 43.74
N ILE A 4 44.48 21.88 43.08
CA ILE A 4 43.25 22.54 42.60
C ILE A 4 42.35 22.94 43.76
N LYS A 5 42.21 22.07 44.78
CA LYS A 5 41.45 22.41 45.99
C LYS A 5 42.09 23.59 46.72
N THR A 6 43.42 23.60 46.82
CA THR A 6 44.17 24.69 47.45
C THR A 6 44.00 26.01 46.68
N TYR A 7 44.05 25.96 45.35
CA TYR A 7 43.83 27.13 44.50
C TYR A 7 42.39 27.66 44.61
N LEU A 8 41.37 26.81 44.47
CA LEU A 8 39.96 27.21 44.63
C LEU A 8 39.68 27.79 46.02
N ASN A 9 40.39 27.33 47.04
CA ASN A 9 40.28 27.80 48.41
C ASN A 9 41.05 29.09 48.72
N SER A 10 41.88 29.60 47.80
CA SER A 10 42.52 30.91 47.93
C SER A 10 41.75 32.03 47.20
N LEU A 11 40.80 31.71 46.32
CA LEU A 11 39.92 32.71 45.70
C LEU A 11 38.89 33.26 46.69
N GLY A 12 38.56 34.55 46.56
CA GLY A 12 37.45 35.19 47.27
C GLY A 12 36.08 34.59 46.89
N ARG A 13 35.09 34.69 47.79
CA ARG A 13 33.76 34.04 47.65
C ARG A 13 33.09 34.33 46.29
N GLY A 14 33.16 35.56 45.79
CA GLY A 14 32.58 35.94 44.49
C GLY A 14 33.23 35.24 43.29
N ALA A 15 34.56 35.12 43.30
CA ALA A 15 35.30 34.43 42.24
C ALA A 15 35.06 32.92 42.26
N ARG A 16 34.86 32.30 43.43
CA ARG A 16 34.47 30.87 43.51
C ARG A 16 33.11 30.61 42.90
N VAL A 17 32.12 31.47 43.21
CA VAL A 17 30.77 31.33 42.64
C VAL A 17 30.83 31.49 41.12
N LEU A 18 31.58 32.47 40.61
CA LEU A 18 31.77 32.67 39.17
C LEU A 18 32.41 31.45 38.49
N VAL A 19 33.47 30.88 39.09
CA VAL A 19 34.15 29.69 38.53
C VAL A 19 33.25 28.47 38.57
N LEU A 20 32.48 28.27 39.63
CA LEU A 20 31.50 27.17 39.71
C LEU A 20 30.35 27.35 38.72
N SER A 21 29.81 28.56 38.57
CA SER A 21 28.72 28.82 37.63
C SER A 21 29.18 28.70 36.18
N LEU A 22 30.41 29.14 35.85
CA LEU A 22 31.01 28.83 34.55
C LEU A 22 31.18 27.33 34.35
N ALA A 23 31.68 26.60 35.35
CA ALA A 23 31.85 25.14 35.26
C ALA A 23 30.51 24.41 35.05
N VAL A 24 29.44 24.87 35.69
CA VAL A 24 28.08 24.34 35.47
C VAL A 24 27.59 24.70 34.07
N ILE A 25 27.77 25.92 33.60
CA ILE A 25 27.35 26.34 32.24
C ILE A 25 28.10 25.55 31.17
N PHE A 26 29.42 25.39 31.27
CA PHE A 26 30.21 24.59 30.34
C PHE A 26 29.90 23.08 30.46
N GLY A 27 29.60 22.59 31.67
CA GLY A 27 29.15 21.22 31.90
C GLY A 27 27.74 20.94 31.37
N SER A 28 26.82 21.90 31.43
CA SER A 28 25.45 21.78 30.94
C SER A 28 25.31 22.08 29.45
N ALA A 29 26.14 22.98 28.91
CA ALA A 29 26.22 23.26 27.47
C ALA A 29 26.84 22.09 26.68
N ALA A 30 27.62 21.22 27.35
CA ALA A 30 28.10 19.97 26.78
C ALA A 30 27.02 18.87 26.65
N VAL A 31 25.82 19.06 27.22
CA VAL A 31 24.68 18.13 27.08
C VAL A 31 23.74 18.55 25.94
N VAL A 32 24.12 19.56 25.15
CA VAL A 32 23.27 20.07 24.06
C VAL A 32 23.38 19.17 22.84
N GLN A 33 22.31 18.39 22.64
CA GLN A 33 21.88 17.76 21.39
C GLN A 33 22.99 17.07 20.59
N ALA A 34 23.15 15.76 20.83
CA ALA A 34 23.61 14.86 19.80
C ALA A 34 22.56 14.78 18.69
N ALA A 35 22.55 15.75 17.78
CA ALA A 35 22.07 15.51 16.42
C ALA A 35 23.10 14.60 15.74
N THR A 36 23.11 13.31 16.12
CA THR A 36 23.99 12.32 15.52
C THR A 36 23.41 11.89 14.19
N THR A 37 23.83 12.53 13.11
CA THR A 37 23.80 11.90 11.80
C THR A 37 24.82 10.77 11.83
N ILE A 38 24.36 9.53 12.05
CA ILE A 38 25.23 8.36 12.22
C ILE A 38 25.89 7.95 10.89
N SER A 39 25.24 8.19 9.75
CA SER A 39 25.81 7.98 8.41
C SER A 39 24.87 8.50 7.33
N THR A 40 25.37 8.73 6.12
CA THR A 40 24.56 8.91 4.90
C THR A 40 24.10 7.57 4.30
N SER A 41 24.78 6.46 4.64
CA SER A 41 24.48 5.10 4.17
C SER A 41 24.75 4.08 5.29
N ILE A 42 23.75 3.28 5.64
CA ILE A 42 23.88 2.18 6.61
C ILE A 42 23.90 0.86 5.83
N LEU A 43 25.04 0.17 5.84
CA LEU A 43 25.18 -1.18 5.29
C LEU A 43 25.35 -2.16 6.45
N THR A 44 24.41 -3.10 6.59
CA THR A 44 24.49 -4.15 7.61
C THR A 44 24.39 -5.52 6.96
N ASN A 45 25.30 -6.43 7.29
CA ASN A 45 25.18 -7.85 6.92
C ASN A 45 24.22 -8.61 7.87
N GLY A 46 23.75 -7.96 8.94
CA GLY A 46 22.78 -8.49 9.90
C GLY A 46 21.51 -7.64 9.99
N THR A 47 20.72 -7.86 11.02
CA THR A 47 19.45 -7.15 11.27
C THR A 47 19.69 -5.74 11.81
N LEU A 48 19.14 -4.72 11.14
CA LEU A 48 19.00 -3.38 11.70
C LEU A 48 17.67 -3.31 12.49
N GLY A 49 17.75 -3.33 13.81
CA GLY A 49 16.61 -3.08 14.68
C GLY A 49 16.40 -1.59 14.88
N VAL A 50 15.21 -1.08 14.57
CA VAL A 50 14.81 0.29 14.92
C VAL A 50 13.63 0.22 15.87
N THR A 51 13.75 0.87 17.04
CA THR A 51 12.65 1.02 17.99
C THR A 51 11.97 2.37 17.76
N GLY A 52 10.64 2.38 17.65
CA GLY A 52 9.87 3.59 17.37
C GLY A 52 9.56 3.77 15.88
N VAL A 53 9.54 5.02 15.42
CA VAL A 53 9.16 5.39 14.04
C VAL A 53 10.40 5.64 13.21
N SER A 54 10.55 4.91 12.11
CA SER A 54 11.50 5.24 11.04
C SER A 54 10.82 6.14 10.01
N THR A 55 11.27 7.37 9.87
CA THR A 55 10.80 8.29 8.82
C THR A 55 11.88 8.50 7.77
N PHE A 56 11.58 8.19 6.50
CA PHE A 56 12.42 8.57 5.37
C PHE A 56 12.00 9.97 4.90
N GLY A 57 12.86 10.97 5.07
CA GLY A 57 12.57 12.36 4.69
C GLY A 57 12.49 12.54 3.16
N GLY A 58 11.62 13.44 2.70
CA GLY A 58 11.22 13.57 1.29
C GLY A 58 12.28 14.02 0.29
N THR A 59 13.50 14.36 0.71
CA THR A 59 14.53 14.94 -0.17
C THR A 59 15.48 13.91 -0.79
N ALA A 60 15.48 12.65 -0.35
CA ALA A 60 16.33 11.59 -0.89
C ALA A 60 15.51 10.31 -1.12
N SER A 61 15.23 10.02 -2.40
CA SER A 61 14.66 8.78 -2.98
C SER A 61 14.10 7.75 -1.99
N THR A 62 12.78 7.73 -1.82
CA THR A 62 12.07 6.85 -0.85
C THR A 62 11.78 5.45 -1.42
N THR A 63 12.80 4.76 -1.92
CA THR A 63 12.66 3.37 -2.38
C THR A 63 12.93 2.42 -1.21
N ILE A 64 11.90 1.69 -0.77
CA ILE A 64 12.07 0.52 0.10
C ILE A 64 12.22 -0.70 -0.83
N SER A 65 13.46 -1.18 -1.01
CA SER A 65 13.73 -2.42 -1.75
C SER A 65 13.86 -3.58 -0.75
N VAL A 66 12.96 -4.55 -0.83
CA VAL A 66 12.98 -5.74 0.02
C VAL A 66 13.14 -6.95 -0.89
N ALA A 67 14.23 -7.69 -0.75
CA ALA A 67 14.46 -8.92 -1.51
C ALA A 67 13.59 -10.11 -1.01
N GLY A 68 13.02 -9.98 0.18
CA GLY A 68 12.16 -10.97 0.81
C GLY A 68 10.77 -10.41 1.15
N VAL A 69 10.29 -10.69 2.35
CA VAL A 69 8.94 -10.30 2.78
C VAL A 69 8.99 -8.98 3.55
N LEU A 70 8.17 -8.00 3.15
CA LEU A 70 7.81 -6.88 4.00
C LEU A 70 6.63 -7.29 4.89
N THR A 71 6.88 -7.48 6.18
CA THR A 71 5.82 -7.78 7.16
C THR A 71 5.50 -6.53 7.98
N THR A 72 4.22 -6.23 8.15
CA THR A 72 3.77 -5.26 9.15
C THR A 72 3.18 -5.98 10.36
N PRO A 73 3.37 -5.46 11.58
CA PRO A 73 2.76 -6.04 12.79
C PRO A 73 1.23 -6.16 12.66
N SER A 74 0.62 -7.08 13.42
CA SER A 74 -0.84 -7.19 13.49
C SER A 74 -1.47 -5.85 13.90
N GLY A 75 -2.36 -5.32 13.06
CA GLY A 75 -3.02 -4.02 13.28
C GLY A 75 -2.30 -2.81 12.69
N ALA A 76 -1.09 -2.98 12.15
CA ALA A 76 -0.41 -1.94 11.40
C ALA A 76 -0.86 -1.96 9.93
N THR A 77 -1.20 -0.78 9.41
CA THR A 77 -1.54 -0.59 8.00
C THR A 77 -0.27 -0.35 7.18
N ALA A 78 0.06 -1.27 6.27
CA ALA A 78 0.98 -0.96 5.17
C ALA A 78 0.26 -0.05 4.19
N LEU A 79 0.46 1.26 4.33
CA LEU A 79 -0.20 2.24 3.47
C LEU A 79 0.80 2.79 2.46
N PHE A 80 0.62 2.40 1.20
CA PHE A 80 1.37 2.95 0.07
C PHE A 80 0.75 4.30 -0.33
N LEU A 81 0.96 5.35 0.49
CA LEU A 81 0.62 6.72 0.07
C LEU A 81 1.73 7.24 -0.86
N GLY A 82 1.36 7.65 -2.06
CA GLY A 82 2.26 8.41 -2.92
C GLY A 82 1.63 9.74 -3.29
N GLY A 83 2.25 10.86 -2.93
CA GLY A 83 1.95 12.19 -3.47
C GLY A 83 2.40 12.38 -4.93
N ALA A 84 2.49 11.31 -5.71
CA ALA A 84 2.93 11.32 -7.10
C ALA A 84 1.74 11.00 -8.03
N SER A 85 1.70 11.68 -9.18
CA SER A 85 0.62 11.61 -10.19
C SER A 85 0.32 10.21 -10.75
N THR A 86 1.09 9.17 -10.41
CA THR A 86 0.88 7.77 -10.83
C THR A 86 1.32 6.79 -9.73
N THR A 87 0.44 6.48 -8.77
CA THR A 87 0.67 5.39 -7.80
C THR A 87 0.41 4.05 -8.48
N GLN A 88 1.46 3.30 -8.80
CA GLN A 88 1.35 1.96 -9.40
C GLN A 88 1.74 0.90 -8.38
N PHE A 89 0.85 -0.06 -8.15
CA PHE A 89 1.16 -1.31 -7.45
C PHE A 89 1.26 -2.41 -8.51
N THR A 90 2.50 -2.82 -8.83
CA THR A 90 2.77 -3.79 -9.89
C THR A 90 2.95 -5.18 -9.29
N LEU A 91 2.18 -6.13 -9.81
CA LEU A 91 2.34 -7.56 -9.56
C LEU A 91 3.04 -8.22 -10.74
N LEU A 92 3.93 -9.17 -10.47
CA LEU A 92 4.57 -10.02 -11.46
C LEU A 92 3.78 -11.32 -11.66
N SER A 93 4.23 -12.12 -12.63
CA SER A 93 3.64 -13.43 -12.88
C SER A 93 3.77 -14.33 -11.65
N GLY A 94 2.63 -14.85 -11.17
CA GLY A 94 2.55 -15.71 -9.98
C GLY A 94 2.27 -14.97 -8.67
N ASP A 95 2.27 -13.64 -8.67
CA ASP A 95 1.92 -12.88 -7.47
C ASP A 95 0.44 -13.00 -7.12
N THR A 96 0.13 -12.85 -5.83
CA THR A 96 -1.26 -12.92 -5.32
C THR A 96 -1.56 -11.78 -4.36
N ILE A 97 -2.76 -11.21 -4.49
CA ILE A 97 -3.35 -10.35 -3.44
C ILE A 97 -4.34 -11.22 -2.67
N LYS A 98 -3.97 -11.60 -1.45
CA LYS A 98 -4.81 -12.41 -0.57
C LYS A 98 -5.11 -11.66 0.72
N ASN A 99 -6.38 -11.48 1.02
CA ASN A 99 -6.82 -11.10 2.36
C ASN A 99 -7.25 -12.37 3.10
N ALA A 100 -6.32 -12.95 3.87
CA ALA A 100 -6.53 -14.25 4.50
C ALA A 100 -7.40 -14.19 5.76
N THR A 101 -7.49 -13.03 6.41
CA THR A 101 -8.10 -12.86 7.75
C THR A 101 -9.27 -11.89 7.78
N ALA A 102 -9.44 -11.00 6.80
CA ALA A 102 -10.60 -10.10 6.73
C ALA A 102 -11.66 -10.60 5.73
N SER A 103 -12.89 -10.12 5.92
CA SER A 103 -14.06 -10.55 5.14
C SER A 103 -14.09 -10.08 3.68
N SER A 104 -13.21 -9.15 3.28
CA SER A 104 -13.24 -8.57 1.93
C SER A 104 -11.89 -7.99 1.49
N THR A 105 -11.55 -8.17 0.21
CA THR A 105 -10.57 -7.34 -0.51
C THR A 105 -11.35 -6.40 -1.43
N VAL A 106 -11.10 -5.09 -1.34
CA VAL A 106 -11.81 -4.10 -2.16
C VAL A 106 -10.84 -3.47 -3.16
N LEU A 107 -11.17 -3.57 -4.44
CA LEU A 107 -10.57 -2.77 -5.52
C LEU A 107 -11.60 -1.73 -5.94
N SER A 108 -11.28 -0.45 -5.75
CA SER A 108 -12.15 0.66 -6.15
C SER A 108 -11.75 1.20 -7.52
N GLY A 109 -12.72 1.69 -8.29
CA GLY A 109 -12.50 2.19 -9.65
C GLY A 109 -12.59 1.09 -10.71
N SER A 110 -11.91 1.27 -11.84
CA SER A 110 -11.91 0.32 -12.95
C SER A 110 -10.89 -0.80 -12.75
N LEU A 111 -11.34 -2.05 -12.84
CA LEU A 111 -10.46 -3.22 -12.98
C LEU A 111 -10.35 -3.60 -14.46
N THR A 112 -9.15 -3.42 -15.03
CA THR A 112 -8.84 -3.90 -16.39
C THR A 112 -8.07 -5.20 -16.29
N VAL A 113 -8.64 -6.29 -16.80
CA VAL A 113 -7.97 -7.60 -16.88
C VAL A 113 -7.46 -7.78 -18.31
N GLY A 114 -6.15 -7.65 -18.51
CA GLY A 114 -5.49 -7.82 -19.81
C GLY A 114 -4.70 -9.12 -19.88
N GLY A 115 -4.78 -9.84 -21.00
CA GLY A 115 -4.10 -11.13 -21.19
C GLY A 115 -2.72 -11.01 -21.84
N GLY A 116 -2.18 -9.80 -21.99
CA GLY A 116 -1.00 -9.55 -22.82
C GLY A 116 -1.27 -9.96 -24.27
N THR A 117 -0.45 -10.87 -24.80
CA THR A 117 -0.64 -11.49 -26.13
C THR A 117 -1.65 -12.65 -26.13
N GLY A 118 -2.19 -13.02 -24.97
CA GLY A 118 -3.17 -14.09 -24.79
C GLY A 118 -4.55 -13.62 -24.33
N SER A 119 -5.43 -14.58 -24.02
CA SER A 119 -6.76 -14.32 -23.44
C SER A 119 -6.63 -13.88 -21.99
N ALA A 120 -7.36 -12.85 -21.60
CA ALA A 120 -7.51 -12.45 -20.20
C ALA A 120 -8.75 -13.16 -19.62
N THR A 121 -8.61 -13.78 -18.46
CA THR A 121 -9.72 -14.47 -17.79
C THR A 121 -9.93 -13.87 -16.40
N LEU A 122 -11.16 -13.43 -16.12
CA LEU A 122 -11.61 -13.14 -14.77
C LEU A 122 -12.43 -14.32 -14.25
N THR A 123 -11.92 -15.00 -13.22
CA THR A 123 -12.59 -16.12 -12.58
C THR A 123 -13.04 -15.72 -11.18
N VAL A 124 -14.34 -15.82 -10.91
CA VAL A 124 -14.93 -15.62 -9.58
C VAL A 124 -15.36 -16.98 -9.05
N THR A 125 -14.58 -17.53 -8.11
CA THR A 125 -14.85 -18.83 -7.49
C THR A 125 -14.90 -18.66 -5.99
N ASN A 126 -15.88 -19.30 -5.36
CA ASN A 126 -15.94 -19.46 -3.91
C ASN A 126 -15.71 -20.93 -3.55
N THR A 127 -15.25 -21.20 -2.32
CA THR A 127 -15.12 -22.56 -1.80
C THR A 127 -16.49 -23.25 -1.80
N ALA A 128 -16.52 -24.56 -2.05
CA ALA A 128 -17.67 -25.37 -2.52
C ALA A 128 -19.03 -25.22 -1.80
N ASN A 129 -19.11 -24.54 -0.65
CA ASN A 129 -20.32 -24.38 0.15
C ASN A 129 -20.76 -22.92 0.34
N ALA A 130 -20.16 -21.98 -0.40
CA ALA A 130 -20.49 -20.57 -0.29
C ALA A 130 -20.86 -19.97 -1.65
N THR A 131 -21.81 -19.03 -1.65
CA THR A 131 -22.33 -18.40 -2.86
C THR A 131 -21.26 -17.49 -3.48
N SER A 132 -20.92 -17.71 -4.75
CA SER A 132 -20.21 -16.71 -5.55
C SER A 132 -21.23 -15.73 -6.10
N THR A 133 -21.09 -14.44 -5.82
CA THR A 133 -21.98 -13.42 -6.37
C THR A 133 -21.16 -12.44 -7.19
N ALA A 134 -21.63 -12.14 -8.39
CA ALA A 134 -21.13 -11.05 -9.22
C ALA A 134 -22.33 -10.14 -9.51
N THR A 135 -22.40 -9.00 -8.83
CA THR A 135 -23.41 -7.98 -9.09
C THR A 135 -22.81 -6.96 -10.04
N VAL A 136 -23.30 -6.94 -11.27
CA VAL A 136 -22.85 -6.04 -12.34
C VAL A 136 -24.04 -5.21 -12.80
N GLY A 137 -23.87 -3.90 -12.93
CA GLY A 137 -24.95 -3.02 -13.40
C GLY A 137 -25.24 -3.22 -14.89
N CYS A 138 -24.20 -3.33 -15.72
CA CYS A 138 -24.29 -3.56 -17.15
C CYS A 138 -23.11 -4.41 -17.61
N VAL A 139 -23.37 -5.38 -18.51
CA VAL A 139 -22.33 -6.16 -19.19
C VAL A 139 -22.37 -5.84 -20.68
N VAL A 140 -21.30 -5.20 -21.16
CA VAL A 140 -21.06 -4.98 -22.59
C VAL A 140 -19.92 -5.87 -23.02
N THR A 141 -20.15 -6.75 -23.98
CA THR A 141 -19.10 -7.57 -24.59
C THR A 141 -18.89 -7.11 -26.04
N THR A 142 -17.66 -7.11 -26.51
CA THR A 142 -17.33 -6.81 -27.91
C THR A 142 -16.58 -8.01 -28.46
N ALA A 143 -17.14 -8.67 -29.47
CA ALA A 143 -16.44 -9.76 -30.15
C ALA A 143 -15.57 -9.17 -31.27
N THR A 144 -14.27 -9.46 -31.25
CA THR A 144 -13.28 -8.90 -32.18
C THR A 144 -13.37 -9.41 -33.61
N SER A 145 -14.52 -10.00 -34.01
CA SER A 145 -14.75 -10.43 -35.39
C SER A 145 -15.34 -9.34 -36.30
N SER A 146 -15.87 -8.22 -35.75
CA SER A 146 -16.12 -6.91 -36.39
C SER A 146 -17.28 -6.18 -35.67
N ALA A 147 -16.91 -5.18 -34.87
CA ALA A 147 -17.71 -4.02 -34.40
C ALA A 147 -19.10 -4.20 -33.75
N THR A 148 -19.60 -5.41 -33.53
CA THR A 148 -20.90 -5.60 -32.87
C THR A 148 -20.73 -5.84 -31.38
N GLN A 149 -21.23 -4.89 -30.59
CA GLN A 149 -21.42 -5.09 -29.16
C GLN A 149 -22.50 -6.17 -28.96
N ILE A 150 -22.23 -7.08 -28.04
CA ILE A 150 -23.19 -8.05 -27.53
C ILE A 150 -23.59 -7.56 -26.14
N LYS A 151 -24.89 -7.49 -25.90
CA LYS A 151 -25.47 -7.18 -24.60
C LYS A 151 -25.98 -8.47 -23.98
N LEU A 152 -25.61 -8.70 -22.72
CA LEU A 152 -26.19 -9.73 -21.88
C LEU A 152 -27.25 -9.09 -20.98
N LEU A 153 -28.53 -9.40 -21.21
CA LEU A 153 -29.62 -8.90 -20.37
C LEU A 153 -30.08 -10.02 -19.42
N PHE A 154 -30.17 -9.69 -18.13
CA PHE A 154 -30.83 -10.51 -17.13
C PHE A 154 -32.23 -9.93 -16.88
N ASN A 155 -33.27 -10.70 -17.15
CA ASN A 155 -34.66 -10.29 -16.99
C ASN A 155 -35.26 -10.97 -15.74
N THR A 156 -36.12 -10.26 -15.01
CA THR A 156 -36.89 -10.82 -13.89
C THR A 156 -38.08 -11.65 -14.36
N VAL A 157 -38.44 -11.56 -15.65
CA VAL A 157 -39.47 -12.38 -16.30
C VAL A 157 -38.84 -13.10 -17.50
N ALA A 158 -39.12 -14.39 -17.67
CA ALA A 158 -38.61 -15.11 -18.83
C ALA A 158 -39.18 -14.49 -20.13
N THR A 159 -38.30 -14.03 -21.00
CA THR A 159 -38.67 -13.50 -22.32
C THR A 159 -38.42 -14.57 -23.37
N SER A 160 -39.42 -14.83 -24.21
CA SER A 160 -39.28 -15.76 -25.35
C SER A 160 -38.62 -15.06 -26.53
N THR A 161 -37.61 -15.67 -27.12
CA THR A 161 -36.99 -15.23 -28.37
C THR A 161 -36.81 -16.43 -29.31
N THR A 162 -36.48 -16.19 -30.58
CA THR A 162 -36.22 -17.25 -31.55
C THR A 162 -34.73 -17.37 -31.82
N ILE A 163 -34.14 -18.52 -31.51
CA ILE A 163 -32.72 -18.83 -31.77
C ILE A 163 -32.67 -20.01 -32.75
N ASN A 164 -32.02 -19.84 -33.90
CA ASN A 164 -31.94 -20.87 -34.96
C ASN A 164 -33.29 -21.46 -35.38
N GLY A 165 -34.35 -20.63 -35.39
CA GLY A 165 -35.71 -21.06 -35.74
C GLY A 165 -36.51 -21.72 -34.62
N ALA A 166 -35.92 -21.94 -33.43
CA ALA A 166 -36.62 -22.46 -32.27
C ALA A 166 -36.98 -21.35 -31.28
N SER A 167 -38.19 -21.38 -30.72
CA SER A 167 -38.56 -20.50 -29.61
C SER A 167 -37.87 -20.97 -28.34
N VAL A 168 -37.08 -20.08 -27.74
CA VAL A 168 -36.35 -20.32 -26.49
C VAL A 168 -36.80 -19.27 -25.49
N ALA A 169 -37.25 -19.70 -24.30
CA ALA A 169 -37.58 -18.82 -23.20
C ALA A 169 -36.45 -18.84 -22.16
N GLY A 170 -35.99 -17.66 -21.77
CA GLY A 170 -34.90 -17.54 -20.80
C GLY A 170 -35.00 -16.25 -20.01
N PHE A 171 -34.46 -16.30 -18.78
CA PHE A 171 -34.19 -15.12 -17.96
C PHE A 171 -32.92 -14.38 -18.43
N VAL A 172 -32.18 -14.97 -19.37
CA VAL A 172 -30.95 -14.42 -19.93
C VAL A 172 -31.06 -14.39 -21.44
N LEU A 173 -30.93 -13.21 -22.04
CA LEU A 173 -30.91 -13.04 -23.49
C LEU A 173 -29.56 -12.48 -23.94
N TRP A 174 -29.03 -13.10 -25.00
CA TRP A 174 -27.89 -12.59 -25.76
C TRP A 174 -28.41 -11.86 -26.99
N ALA A 175 -28.13 -10.56 -27.09
CA ALA A 175 -28.55 -9.74 -28.24
C ALA A 175 -27.39 -8.91 -28.78
N TYR A 176 -27.35 -8.73 -30.10
CA TYR A 176 -26.48 -7.74 -30.75
C TYR A 176 -27.12 -6.34 -30.64
N GLY A 177 -26.35 -5.31 -30.31
CA GLY A 177 -26.87 -3.93 -30.23
C GLY A 177 -26.07 -3.01 -29.30
N SER A 178 -26.34 -1.70 -29.33
CA SER A 178 -25.67 -0.70 -28.49
C SER A 178 -26.09 -0.74 -27.01
N ASN A 179 -25.25 -0.14 -26.16
CA ASN A 179 -25.26 0.10 -24.70
C ASN A 179 -26.50 -0.38 -23.89
N CYS A 180 -26.28 -0.85 -22.65
CA CYS A 180 -27.37 -1.04 -21.71
C CYS A 180 -28.08 0.30 -21.46
N THR A 181 -29.34 0.41 -21.89
CA THR A 181 -30.25 1.44 -21.38
C THR A 181 -30.75 0.94 -20.02
N ASN A 182 -30.42 1.68 -18.96
CA ASN A 182 -30.94 1.43 -17.61
C ASN A 182 -32.46 1.46 -17.59
#